data_AF-A0A1V5CK53-F1
#
_entry.id   AF-A0A1V5CK53-F1
#
_cell.length_a   1.000
_cell.length_b   1.000
_cell.length_c   1.000
_cell.angle_alpha   90.00
_cell.angle_beta   90.00
_cell.angle_gamma   90.00
#
_symmetry.space_group_name_H-M   'P 1'
#
loop_
_entity.id
_entity.type
_entity.pdbx_description
1 polymer ?
#
loop_
_entity_poly.entity_id
_entity_poly.type
_entity_poly.pdbx_seq_one_letter_code
_entity_poly.pdbx_strand_id
1 'polypeptide(L)'
;MEPGTEARNKADAYTERKFRLAREQGSIVLAPRMRDLHLLTRMLFTLDKAINRMRMNAGTASVSLPDLEAANERVVKLTARIRSFTAALGGTASFVSPGADPAQKDILVQKRNSYVFMPKTAEGTTLAGLFISLDSAYFEYKIKSPLRDIERLGEAIETMKGIVRDFLGITSDLAAKARVDFVEPKGLAGYFENGTRKEEGAAGEEA
;
A
#
# COMPACT_ATOMS: atom_id res chain seq x y z
N MET A 1 -13.63 -17.57 32.54
CA MET A 1 -13.39 -17.74 31.09
C MET A 1 -11.89 -17.76 30.89
N GLU A 2 -11.36 -18.80 30.25
CA GLU A 2 -9.92 -18.90 30.03
C GLU A 2 -9.46 -17.93 28.92
N PRO A 3 -8.35 -17.20 29.10
CA PRO A 3 -7.88 -16.21 28.14
C PRO A 3 -7.53 -16.79 26.75
N GLY A 4 -7.37 -18.12 26.64
CA GLY A 4 -7.10 -18.81 25.37
C GLY A 4 -8.31 -19.02 24.46
N THR A 5 -9.53 -19.06 24.99
CA THR A 5 -10.76 -19.34 24.22
C THR A 5 -11.26 -18.09 23.48
N GLU A 6 -11.17 -16.91 24.09
CA GLU A 6 -11.56 -15.65 23.46
C GLU A 6 -10.64 -15.23 22.29
N ALA A 7 -9.33 -15.49 22.43
CA ALA A 7 -8.37 -15.16 21.38
C ALA A 7 -8.54 -16.03 20.13
N ARG A 8 -8.87 -17.33 20.31
CA ARG A 8 -9.20 -18.25 19.21
C ARG A 8 -10.49 -17.81 18.50
N ASN A 9 -11.55 -17.53 19.26
CA ASN A 9 -12.82 -17.06 18.69
C ASN A 9 -12.67 -15.75 17.87
N LYS A 10 -11.81 -14.82 18.30
CA LYS A 10 -11.53 -13.57 17.56
C LYS A 10 -10.73 -13.83 16.27
N ALA A 11 -9.77 -14.75 16.30
CA ALA A 11 -8.97 -15.11 15.13
C ALA A 11 -9.81 -15.84 14.06
N ASP A 12 -10.69 -16.73 14.51
CA ASP A 12 -11.60 -17.48 13.64
C ASP A 12 -12.63 -16.56 12.99
N ALA A 13 -13.26 -15.67 13.79
CA ALA A 13 -14.19 -14.67 13.26
C ALA A 13 -13.54 -13.68 12.28
N TYR A 14 -12.29 -13.28 12.53
CA TYR A 14 -11.54 -12.44 11.59
C TYR A 14 -11.29 -13.16 10.27
N THR A 15 -10.91 -14.43 10.33
CA THR A 15 -10.64 -15.27 9.17
C THR A 15 -11.90 -15.51 8.36
N GLU A 16 -13.01 -15.87 9.01
CA GLU A 16 -14.31 -16.06 8.35
C GLU A 16 -14.78 -14.78 7.65
N ARG A 17 -14.68 -13.62 8.32
CA ARG A 17 -15.00 -12.32 7.72
C ARG A 17 -14.14 -12.04 6.49
N LYS A 18 -12.86 -12.39 6.53
CA LYS A 18 -11.91 -12.21 5.43
C LYS A 18 -12.29 -13.06 4.22
N PHE A 19 -12.60 -14.35 4.41
CA PHE A 19 -13.09 -15.23 3.35
C PHE A 19 -14.41 -14.75 2.75
N ARG A 20 -15.36 -14.32 3.59
CA ARG A 20 -16.63 -13.78 3.12
C ARG A 20 -16.42 -12.57 2.21
N LEU A 21 -15.59 -11.61 2.63
CA LEU A 21 -15.31 -10.42 1.83
C LEU A 21 -14.56 -10.73 0.53
N ALA A 22 -13.70 -11.75 0.51
CA ALA A 22 -12.96 -12.14 -0.69
C ALA A 22 -13.86 -12.75 -1.78
N ARG A 23 -15.05 -13.23 -1.42
CA ARG A 23 -16.03 -13.78 -2.36
C ARG A 23 -16.89 -12.71 -3.04
N GLU A 24 -16.84 -11.46 -2.56
CA GLU A 24 -17.55 -10.35 -3.17
C GLU A 24 -16.96 -10.02 -4.54
N GLN A 25 -17.81 -9.80 -5.55
CA GLN A 25 -17.41 -9.61 -6.95
C GLN A 25 -16.45 -8.43 -7.15
N GLY A 26 -16.59 -7.37 -6.34
CA GLY A 26 -15.73 -6.18 -6.38
C GLY A 26 -14.50 -6.22 -5.47
N SER A 27 -14.29 -7.31 -4.72
CA SER A 27 -13.14 -7.44 -3.81
C SER A 27 -11.82 -7.62 -4.54
N ILE A 28 -10.74 -7.10 -3.96
CA ILE A 28 -9.37 -7.30 -4.40
C ILE A 28 -8.59 -7.90 -3.23
N VAL A 29 -7.96 -9.05 -3.43
CA VAL A 29 -7.11 -9.68 -2.41
C VAL A 29 -5.66 -9.27 -2.66
N LEU A 30 -5.11 -8.45 -1.76
CA LEU A 30 -3.72 -8.00 -1.79
C LEU A 30 -2.89 -8.89 -0.87
N ALA A 31 -1.88 -9.58 -1.40
CA ALA A 31 -0.96 -10.39 -0.61
C ALA A 31 0.49 -9.95 -0.81
N PRO A 32 0.88 -8.78 -0.26
CA PRO A 32 2.23 -8.26 -0.46
C PRO A 32 3.29 -9.22 0.06
N ARG A 33 4.40 -9.34 -0.67
CA ARG A 33 5.62 -10.03 -0.24
C ARG A 33 6.59 -9.09 0.43
N MET A 34 6.61 -7.84 -0.01
CA MET A 34 7.56 -6.83 0.44
C MET A 34 6.98 -5.98 1.58
N ARG A 35 7.83 -5.63 2.56
CA ARG A 35 7.45 -4.78 3.72
C ARG A 35 6.88 -3.44 3.27
N ASP A 36 7.50 -2.84 2.26
CA ASP A 36 7.13 -1.55 1.66
C ASP A 36 5.67 -1.58 1.16
N LEU A 37 5.29 -2.67 0.50
CA LEU A 37 3.95 -2.86 -0.05
C LEU A 37 2.91 -3.21 1.02
N HIS A 38 3.32 -3.82 2.14
CA HIS A 38 2.46 -3.93 3.31
C HIS A 38 2.09 -2.54 3.89
N LEU A 39 3.06 -1.62 3.95
CA LEU A 39 2.81 -0.25 4.42
C LEU A 39 1.87 0.49 3.46
N LEU A 40 2.16 0.45 2.16
CA LEU A 40 1.33 1.06 1.12
C LEU A 40 -0.10 0.50 1.13
N THR A 41 -0.25 -0.82 1.21
CA THR A 41 -1.57 -1.48 1.27
C THR A 41 -2.39 -1.00 2.46
N ARG A 42 -1.78 -0.82 3.64
CA ARG A 42 -2.52 -0.34 4.82
C ARG A 42 -3.00 1.11 4.66
N MET A 43 -2.16 1.98 4.09
CA MET A 43 -2.52 3.36 3.82
C MET A 43 -3.62 3.48 2.75
N LEU A 44 -3.64 2.57 1.76
CA LEU A 44 -4.64 2.56 0.68
C LEU A 44 -6.09 2.52 1.19
N PHE A 45 -6.38 1.75 2.24
CA PHE A 45 -7.73 1.69 2.83
C PHE A 45 -8.20 3.07 3.30
N THR A 46 -7.32 3.83 3.93
CA THR A 46 -7.63 5.17 4.41
C THR A 46 -7.73 6.15 3.26
N LEU A 47 -6.82 6.08 2.28
CA LEU A 47 -6.85 6.95 1.10
C LEU A 47 -8.17 6.79 0.33
N ASP A 48 -8.57 5.56 0.01
CA ASP A 48 -9.83 5.28 -0.70
C ASP A 48 -11.05 5.80 0.08
N LYS A 49 -11.07 5.59 1.40
CA LYS A 49 -12.12 6.11 2.28
C LYS A 49 -12.14 7.65 2.30
N ALA A 50 -10.98 8.29 2.35
CA ALA A 50 -10.83 9.74 2.35
C ALA A 50 -11.34 10.35 1.04
N ILE A 51 -10.88 9.84 -0.11
CA ILE A 51 -11.33 10.30 -1.43
C ILE A 51 -12.84 10.13 -1.57
N ASN A 52 -13.38 8.97 -1.19
CA ASN A 52 -14.83 8.73 -1.24
C ASN A 52 -15.59 9.75 -0.38
N ARG A 53 -15.12 10.03 0.84
CA ARG A 53 -15.77 11.00 1.73
C ARG A 53 -15.64 12.44 1.23
N MET A 54 -14.50 12.81 0.64
CA MET A 54 -14.34 14.12 0.00
C MET A 54 -15.34 14.28 -1.15
N ARG A 55 -15.50 13.26 -2.00
CA ARG A 55 -16.49 13.27 -3.09
C ARG A 55 -17.93 13.40 -2.60
N MET A 56 -18.30 12.66 -1.56
CA MET A 56 -19.65 12.75 -0.99
C MET A 56 -19.95 14.12 -0.36
N ASN A 57 -18.92 14.87 0.04
CA ASN A 57 -19.05 16.21 0.63
C ASN A 57 -18.63 17.33 -0.32
N ALA A 58 -18.44 17.03 -1.60
CA ALA A 58 -17.98 18.01 -2.59
C ALA A 58 -19.00 19.14 -2.75
N GLY A 59 -18.55 20.38 -2.74
CA GLY A 59 -19.42 21.56 -2.84
C GLY A 59 -20.09 21.96 -1.52
N THR A 60 -19.75 21.28 -0.41
CA THR A 60 -20.11 21.74 0.94
C THR A 60 -19.08 22.73 1.47
N ALA A 61 -19.41 23.45 2.55
CA ALA A 61 -18.46 24.32 3.24
C ALA A 61 -17.22 23.57 3.79
N SER A 62 -17.28 22.24 3.91
CA SER A 62 -16.19 21.41 4.45
C SER A 62 -15.21 20.89 3.41
N VAL A 63 -15.62 20.80 2.13
CA VAL A 63 -14.78 20.34 1.02
C VAL A 63 -15.14 21.14 -0.23
N SER A 64 -14.26 22.08 -0.59
CA SER A 64 -14.44 22.88 -1.80
C SER A 64 -14.12 22.07 -3.06
N LEU A 65 -14.69 22.45 -4.21
CA LEU A 65 -14.35 21.82 -5.50
C LEU A 65 -12.86 21.97 -5.85
N PRO A 66 -12.20 23.13 -5.64
CA PRO A 66 -10.76 23.27 -5.83
C PRO A 66 -9.92 22.32 -4.95
N ASP A 67 -10.34 22.07 -3.70
CA ASP A 67 -9.65 21.12 -2.83
C ASP A 67 -9.73 19.68 -3.37
N LEU A 68 -10.88 19.32 -3.94
CA LEU A 68 -11.08 18.01 -4.55
C LEU A 68 -10.25 17.84 -5.83
N GLU A 69 -10.16 18.88 -6.66
CA GLU A 69 -9.31 18.91 -7.86
C GLU A 69 -7.83 18.78 -7.48
N ALA A 70 -7.36 19.54 -6.50
CA ALA A 70 -5.99 19.46 -6.00
C ALA A 70 -5.66 18.09 -5.40
N ALA A 71 -6.62 17.47 -4.69
CA ALA A 71 -6.48 16.10 -4.20
C ALA A 71 -6.35 15.10 -5.35
N ASN A 72 -7.21 15.22 -6.38
CA ASN A 72 -7.16 14.37 -7.57
C ASN A 72 -5.82 14.48 -8.31
N GLU A 73 -5.32 15.70 -8.53
CA GLU A 73 -4.04 15.93 -9.21
C GLU A 73 -2.87 15.27 -8.47
N ARG A 74 -2.84 15.38 -7.13
CA ARG A 74 -1.81 14.74 -6.31
C ARG A 74 -1.86 13.21 -6.40
N VAL A 75 -3.06 12.63 -6.36
CA VAL A 75 -3.24 11.17 -6.51
C VAL A 75 -2.83 10.71 -7.90
N VAL A 76 -3.18 11.45 -8.95
CA VAL A 76 -2.77 11.16 -10.34
C VAL A 76 -1.26 11.20 -10.49
N LYS A 77 -0.58 12.24 -9.98
CA LYS A 77 0.88 12.36 -10.01
C LYS A 77 1.57 11.19 -9.30
N LEU A 78 1.09 10.83 -8.12
CA LEU A 78 1.62 9.69 -7.37
C LEU A 78 1.40 8.36 -8.11
N THR A 79 0.21 8.16 -8.67
CA THR A 79 -0.14 6.99 -9.47
C THR A 79 0.78 6.86 -10.70
N ALA A 80 1.05 7.97 -11.38
CA ALA A 80 1.97 8.01 -12.51
C ALA A 80 3.41 7.66 -12.07
N ARG A 81 3.89 8.21 -10.94
CA ARG A 81 5.21 7.88 -10.37
C ARG A 81 5.34 6.39 -10.07
N ILE A 82 4.33 5.79 -9.42
CA ILE A 82 4.31 4.35 -9.11
C ILE A 82 4.36 3.53 -10.40
N ARG A 83 3.57 3.91 -11.41
CA ARG A 83 3.53 3.23 -12.71
C ARG A 83 4.89 3.28 -13.40
N SER A 84 5.51 4.46 -13.48
CA SER A 84 6.84 4.64 -14.10
C SER A 84 7.90 3.82 -13.37
N PHE A 85 7.89 3.81 -12.04
CA PHE A 85 8.82 3.01 -11.25
C PHE A 85 8.60 1.50 -11.46
N THR A 86 7.35 1.04 -11.47
CA THR A 86 7.01 -0.36 -11.75
C THR A 86 7.53 -0.81 -13.13
N ALA A 87 7.35 0.04 -14.15
CA ALA A 87 7.85 -0.22 -15.49
C ALA A 87 9.38 -0.26 -15.55
N ALA A 88 10.07 0.64 -14.83
CA ALA A 88 11.53 0.65 -14.75
C ALA A 88 12.12 -0.61 -14.10
N LEU A 89 11.36 -1.26 -13.21
CA LEU A 89 11.73 -2.54 -12.59
C LEU A 89 11.46 -3.75 -13.51
N GLY A 90 10.94 -3.54 -14.72
CA GLY A 90 10.55 -4.61 -15.65
C GLY A 90 9.16 -5.19 -15.39
N GLY A 91 8.37 -4.57 -14.51
CA GLY A 91 6.99 -4.96 -14.27
C GLY A 91 6.09 -4.57 -15.44
N THR A 92 5.25 -5.49 -15.89
CA THR A 92 4.15 -5.12 -16.80
C THR A 92 3.08 -4.38 -16.00
N ALA A 93 2.64 -3.23 -16.51
CA ALA A 93 1.45 -2.54 -16.00
C ALA A 93 0.15 -3.29 -16.37
N SER A 94 0.23 -4.61 -16.59
CA SER A 94 -0.92 -5.46 -16.90
C SER A 94 -1.82 -5.46 -15.68
N PHE A 95 -2.88 -4.67 -15.82
CA PHE A 95 -3.99 -4.57 -14.90
C PHE A 95 -4.63 -5.96 -14.80
N VAL A 96 -4.28 -6.73 -13.77
CA VAL A 96 -5.07 -7.91 -13.41
C VAL A 96 -6.40 -7.35 -12.95
N SER A 97 -7.42 -7.51 -13.79
CA SER A 97 -8.78 -7.06 -13.52
C SER A 97 -9.22 -7.51 -12.11
N PRO A 98 -10.03 -6.71 -11.38
CA PRO A 98 -10.55 -7.08 -10.04
C PRO A 98 -11.31 -8.42 -10.00
N GLY A 99 -11.62 -8.99 -11.16
CA GLY A 99 -12.16 -10.34 -11.34
C GLY A 99 -11.10 -11.44 -11.36
N ALA A 100 -10.09 -11.40 -10.49
CA ALA A 100 -9.30 -12.60 -10.21
C ALA A 100 -10.27 -13.76 -9.95
N ASP A 101 -10.03 -14.91 -10.58
CA ASP A 101 -10.83 -16.12 -10.43
C ASP A 101 -11.13 -16.33 -8.93
N PRO A 102 -12.39 -16.55 -8.52
CA PRO A 102 -12.76 -16.83 -7.13
C PRO A 102 -11.84 -17.85 -6.46
N ALA A 103 -11.37 -18.87 -7.20
CA ALA A 103 -10.40 -19.84 -6.69
C ALA A 103 -9.04 -19.22 -6.35
N GLN A 104 -8.55 -18.28 -7.16
CA GLN A 104 -7.31 -17.53 -6.86
C GLN A 104 -7.48 -16.63 -5.64
N LYS A 105 -8.65 -16.00 -5.48
CA LYS A 105 -8.95 -15.18 -4.28
C LYS A 105 -8.93 -16.04 -3.02
N ASP A 106 -9.51 -17.24 -3.07
CA ASP A 106 -9.49 -18.18 -1.95
C ASP A 106 -8.06 -18.65 -1.60
N ILE A 107 -7.20 -18.91 -2.59
CA ILE A 107 -5.78 -19.24 -2.34
C ILE A 107 -5.03 -18.06 -1.70
N LEU A 108 -5.26 -16.84 -2.19
CA LEU A 108 -4.58 -15.65 -1.66
C LEU A 108 -5.06 -15.26 -0.27
N VAL A 109 -6.35 -15.46 0.04
CA VAL A 109 -6.92 -15.07 1.33
C VAL A 109 -6.45 -15.96 2.48
N GLN A 110 -6.08 -17.21 2.18
CA GLN A 110 -5.43 -18.14 3.11
C GLN A 110 -4.07 -17.63 3.63
N LYS A 111 -3.38 -16.76 2.89
CA LYS A 111 -2.12 -16.18 3.35
C LYS A 111 -2.36 -15.29 4.58
N ARG A 112 -1.60 -15.54 5.65
CA ARG A 112 -1.70 -14.77 6.91
C ARG A 112 -1.56 -13.26 6.71
N ASN A 113 -0.71 -12.84 5.77
CA ASN A 113 -0.40 -11.43 5.53
C ASN A 113 -1.17 -10.82 4.34
N SER A 114 -2.27 -11.44 3.90
CA SER A 114 -3.12 -10.85 2.87
C SER A 114 -4.21 -9.95 3.44
N TYR A 115 -4.65 -8.99 2.62
CA TYR A 115 -5.65 -7.99 2.89
C TYR A 115 -6.76 -8.15 1.87
N VAL A 116 -8.01 -8.02 2.31
CA VAL A 116 -9.16 -7.97 1.40
C VAL A 116 -9.61 -6.52 1.31
N PHE A 117 -9.44 -5.95 0.13
CA PHE A 117 -9.73 -4.56 -0.16
C PHE A 117 -11.01 -4.46 -0.98
N MET A 118 -11.93 -3.62 -0.52
CA MET A 118 -13.19 -3.32 -1.20
C MET A 118 -13.12 -1.87 -1.66
N PRO A 119 -12.66 -1.61 -2.90
CA PRO A 119 -12.49 -0.25 -3.38
C PRO A 119 -13.84 0.48 -3.44
N LYS A 120 -13.86 1.72 -2.96
CA LYS A 120 -15.00 2.65 -3.11
C LYS A 120 -14.78 3.65 -4.24
N THR A 121 -13.55 3.75 -4.74
CA THR A 121 -13.14 4.74 -5.73
C THR A 121 -12.35 4.08 -6.87
N ALA A 122 -12.38 4.69 -8.05
CA ALA A 122 -11.59 4.25 -9.19
C ALA A 122 -10.07 4.36 -8.92
N GLU A 123 -9.66 5.36 -8.15
CA GLU A 123 -8.29 5.55 -7.67
C GLU A 123 -7.85 4.39 -6.78
N GLY A 124 -8.70 3.99 -5.84
CA GLY A 124 -8.47 2.84 -4.96
C GLY A 124 -8.26 1.56 -5.76
N THR A 125 -9.15 1.28 -6.72
CA THR A 125 -9.01 0.13 -7.64
C THR A 125 -7.71 0.19 -8.43
N THR A 126 -7.37 1.35 -8.96
CA THR A 126 -6.16 1.55 -9.78
C THR A 126 -4.89 1.34 -8.99
N LEU A 127 -4.81 1.92 -7.78
CA LEU A 127 -3.67 1.79 -6.89
C LEU A 127 -3.52 0.35 -6.37
N ALA A 128 -4.62 -0.33 -6.06
CA ALA A 128 -4.58 -1.74 -5.66
C ALA A 128 -3.95 -2.62 -6.75
N GLY A 129 -4.36 -2.44 -8.01
CA GLY A 129 -3.77 -3.15 -9.14
C GLY A 129 -2.28 -2.83 -9.31
N LEU A 130 -1.91 -1.55 -9.24
CA LEU A 130 -0.51 -1.13 -9.32
C LEU A 130 0.34 -1.70 -8.19
N PHE A 131 -0.19 -1.83 -6.97
CA PHE A 131 0.54 -2.42 -5.85
C PHE A 131 0.81 -3.92 -6.05
N ILE A 132 -0.09 -4.66 -6.69
CA ILE A 132 0.15 -6.07 -7.05
C ILE A 132 1.30 -6.18 -8.07
N SER A 133 1.26 -5.36 -9.12
CA SER A 133 2.31 -5.32 -10.14
C SER A 133 3.65 -4.86 -9.56
N LEU A 134 3.64 -3.80 -8.73
CA LEU A 134 4.83 -3.27 -8.08
C LEU A 134 5.44 -4.27 -7.10
N ASP A 135 4.65 -4.95 -6.27
CA ASP A 135 5.16 -5.99 -5.35
C ASP A 135 5.90 -7.08 -6.12
N SER A 136 5.35 -7.49 -7.27
CA SER A 136 5.95 -8.51 -8.12
C SER A 136 7.23 -8.06 -8.79
N ALA A 137 7.20 -6.90 -9.45
CA ALA A 137 8.36 -6.34 -10.12
C ALA A 137 9.49 -6.05 -9.12
N TYR A 138 9.16 -5.46 -7.97
CA TYR A 138 10.15 -5.10 -6.97
C TYR A 138 10.76 -6.32 -6.27
N PHE A 139 9.94 -7.33 -5.94
CA PHE A 139 10.45 -8.58 -5.40
C PHE A 139 11.40 -9.28 -6.36
N GLU A 140 11.00 -9.41 -7.64
CA GLU A 140 11.85 -10.01 -8.65
C GLU A 140 13.13 -9.22 -8.89
N TYR A 141 13.04 -7.89 -8.96
CA TYR A 141 14.19 -7.02 -9.07
C TYR A 141 15.19 -7.27 -7.94
N LYS A 142 14.75 -7.26 -6.67
CA LYS A 142 15.66 -7.49 -5.52
C LYS A 142 16.31 -8.86 -5.51
N ILE A 143 15.65 -9.90 -6.03
CA ILE A 143 16.21 -11.26 -6.08
C ILE A 143 17.17 -11.43 -7.25
N LYS A 144 16.83 -10.86 -8.42
CA LYS A 144 17.59 -11.06 -9.66
C LYS A 144 18.72 -10.05 -9.83
N SER A 145 18.69 -8.91 -9.13
CA SER A 145 19.75 -7.90 -9.16
C SER A 145 21.10 -8.52 -8.80
N PRO A 146 22.09 -8.49 -9.70
CA PRO A 146 23.43 -8.98 -9.42
C PRO A 146 24.06 -8.20 -8.27
N LEU A 147 24.88 -8.88 -7.44
CA LEU A 147 25.65 -8.21 -6.38
C LEU A 147 26.65 -7.17 -6.92
N ARG A 148 26.91 -7.14 -8.23
CA ARG A 148 27.75 -6.12 -8.87
C ARG A 148 27.02 -4.80 -9.13
N ASP A 149 25.69 -4.80 -9.08
CA ASP A 149 24.83 -3.63 -9.35
C ASP A 149 24.19 -3.09 -8.04
N ILE A 150 24.93 -3.13 -6.92
CA ILE A 150 24.43 -2.72 -5.59
C ILE A 150 23.96 -1.25 -5.59
N GLU A 151 24.60 -0.37 -6.34
CA GLU A 151 24.21 1.04 -6.45
C GLU A 151 22.78 1.18 -7.00
N ARG A 152 22.48 0.48 -8.10
CA ARG A 152 21.13 0.46 -8.70
C ARG A 152 20.09 -0.12 -7.74
N LEU A 153 20.46 -1.15 -6.98
CA LEU A 153 19.61 -1.70 -5.93
C LEU A 153 19.34 -0.65 -4.84
N GLY A 154 20.35 0.12 -4.43
CA GLY A 154 20.24 1.24 -3.51
C GLY A 154 19.29 2.32 -4.02
N GLU A 155 19.45 2.76 -5.26
CA GLU A 155 18.57 3.75 -5.91
C GLU A 155 17.11 3.29 -5.96
N ALA A 156 16.87 2.01 -6.28
CA ALA A 156 15.52 1.44 -6.28
C ALA A 156 14.91 1.39 -4.87
N ILE A 157 15.71 1.07 -3.84
CA ILE A 157 15.28 1.12 -2.44
C ILE A 157 14.90 2.55 -2.03
N GLU A 158 15.75 3.53 -2.34
CA GLU A 158 15.46 4.93 -2.00
C GLU A 158 14.25 5.47 -2.77
N THR A 159 14.08 5.07 -4.03
CA THR A 159 12.88 5.39 -4.81
C THR A 159 11.61 4.81 -4.16
N MET A 160 11.67 3.55 -3.71
CA MET A 160 10.55 2.91 -3.00
C MET A 160 10.23 3.63 -1.67
N LYS A 161 11.26 3.97 -0.87
CA LYS A 161 11.08 4.79 0.35
C LYS A 161 10.44 6.14 0.05
N GLY A 162 10.86 6.80 -1.03
CA GLY A 162 10.26 8.03 -1.51
C GLY A 162 8.77 7.88 -1.84
N ILE A 163 8.39 6.80 -2.53
CA ILE A 163 6.99 6.48 -2.83
C ILE A 163 6.19 6.28 -1.53
N VAL A 164 6.72 5.51 -0.57
CA VAL A 164 6.05 5.28 0.73
C VAL A 164 5.86 6.61 1.48
N ARG A 165 6.85 7.49 1.48
CA ARG A 165 6.80 8.81 2.14
C ARG A 165 5.76 9.73 1.50
N ASP A 166 5.74 9.80 0.17
CA ASP A 166 4.76 10.61 -0.55
C ASP A 166 3.34 10.09 -0.35
N PHE A 167 3.17 8.76 -0.36
CA PHE A 167 1.88 8.11 -0.13
C PHE A 167 1.37 8.37 1.29
N LEU A 168 2.26 8.33 2.29
CA LEU A 168 1.95 8.72 3.66
C LEU A 168 1.47 10.19 3.72
N GLY A 169 2.25 11.11 3.14
CA GLY A 169 1.94 12.54 3.16
C GLY A 169 0.60 12.86 2.50
N ILE A 170 0.32 12.25 1.34
CA ILE A 170 -0.98 12.41 0.66
C ILE A 170 -2.11 11.79 1.48
N THR A 171 -1.93 10.57 1.98
CA THR A 171 -2.98 9.88 2.74
C THR A 171 -3.33 10.63 4.02
N SER A 172 -2.33 11.09 4.78
CA SER A 172 -2.54 11.84 6.02
C SER A 172 -3.26 13.17 5.78
N ASP A 173 -2.83 13.94 4.78
CA ASP A 173 -3.47 15.23 4.45
C ASP A 173 -4.92 15.03 4.00
N LEU A 174 -5.18 14.09 3.09
CA LEU A 174 -6.53 13.83 2.61
C LEU A 174 -7.43 13.25 3.71
N ALA A 175 -6.91 12.41 4.58
CA ALA A 175 -7.64 11.90 5.73
C ALA A 175 -8.05 13.02 6.69
N ALA A 176 -7.14 13.95 6.98
CA ALA A 176 -7.42 15.12 7.81
C ALA A 176 -8.53 16.00 7.20
N LYS A 177 -8.41 16.35 5.91
CA LYS A 177 -9.43 17.12 5.18
C LYS A 177 -10.79 16.43 5.16
N ALA A 178 -10.79 15.11 4.95
CA ALA A 178 -12.00 14.30 4.92
C ALA A 178 -12.57 13.98 6.32
N ARG A 179 -11.88 14.36 7.40
CA ARG A 179 -12.18 13.94 8.79
C ARG A 179 -12.32 12.41 8.91
N VAL A 180 -11.40 11.70 8.27
CA VAL A 180 -11.24 10.25 8.37
C VAL A 180 -10.09 9.97 9.31
N ASP A 181 -10.34 9.10 10.30
CA ASP A 181 -9.29 8.65 11.20
C ASP A 181 -8.18 7.92 10.43
N PHE A 182 -6.94 8.38 10.60
CA PHE A 182 -5.75 7.80 10.00
C PHE A 182 -4.81 7.34 11.11
N VAL A 183 -4.69 6.02 11.23
CA VAL A 183 -3.70 5.40 12.11
C VAL A 183 -2.53 4.98 11.24
N GLU A 184 -1.35 5.54 11.54
CA GLU A 184 -0.14 5.19 10.81
C GLU A 184 0.16 3.68 10.93
N PRO A 185 0.58 3.02 9.83
CA PRO A 185 0.99 1.63 9.86
C PRO A 185 2.13 1.38 10.87
N LYS A 186 1.93 0.39 11.76
CA LYS A 186 3.00 -0.08 12.66
C LYS A 186 4.27 -0.41 11.89
N GLY A 187 5.40 0.12 12.38
CA GLY A 187 6.72 -0.08 11.78
C GLY A 187 7.08 0.91 10.67
N LEU A 188 6.27 1.94 10.42
CA LEU A 188 6.58 3.00 9.45
C LEU A 188 7.69 3.95 9.93
N ALA A 189 7.71 4.33 11.21
CA ALA A 189 8.76 5.18 11.78
C ALA A 189 10.17 4.56 11.59
N GLY A 190 10.37 3.35 12.13
CA GLY A 190 11.63 2.61 11.94
C GLY A 190 11.90 2.11 10.51
N TYR A 191 10.96 2.28 9.57
CA TYR A 191 11.21 1.97 8.16
C TYR A 191 12.08 3.04 7.49
N PHE A 192 11.94 4.31 7.90
CA PHE A 192 12.76 5.40 7.37
C PHE A 192 14.13 5.52 8.06
N GLU A 193 14.23 5.15 9.34
CA GLU A 193 15.46 5.26 10.14
C GLU A 193 16.56 4.25 9.74
N ASN A 194 16.19 3.11 9.15
CA ASN A 194 17.15 2.07 8.78
C ASN A 194 18.07 2.44 7.59
N GLY A 195 17.96 3.66 7.05
CA GLY A 195 18.87 4.19 6.03
C GLY A 195 20.03 5.02 6.57
N THR A 196 19.84 5.69 7.73
CA THR A 196 20.79 6.70 8.24
C THR A 196 21.88 6.12 9.15
N ARG A 197 21.65 4.96 9.79
CA ARG A 197 22.63 4.38 10.74
C ARG A 197 23.93 3.83 10.12
N LYS A 198 24.06 3.75 8.80
CA LYS A 198 25.26 3.19 8.16
C LYS A 198 26.39 4.20 7.91
N GLU A 199 26.12 5.50 8.00
CA GLU A 199 27.15 6.52 7.77
C GLU A 199 27.90 6.92 9.05
N GLU A 200 27.27 6.80 10.22
CA GLU A 200 27.91 7.16 11.50
C GLU A 200 28.78 6.03 12.10
N GLY A 201 28.61 4.79 11.64
CA GLY A 201 29.38 3.63 12.15
C GLY A 201 30.70 3.36 11.42
N ALA A 202 30.94 3.97 10.25
CA ALA A 202 32.15 3.74 9.44
C ALA A 202 33.26 4.77 9.66
N ALA A 203 32.98 5.87 10.38
CA ALA A 203 33.95 6.94 10.68
C ALA A 203 34.60 6.82 12.08
N GLY A 204 34.29 5.76 12.83
CA GLY A 204 34.72 5.59 14.23
C GLY A 204 35.68 4.43 14.48
N GLU A 205 36.14 3.74 13.44
CA GLU A 205 37.02 2.56 13.57
C GLU A 205 38.34 2.72 12.78
N GLU A 206 38.90 3.93 12.77
CA GLU A 206 40.34 4.16 12.56
C GLU A 206 40.79 5.35 13.43
N ALA A 207 41.16 5.06 14.68
CA ALA A 207 42.01 5.89 15.52
C ALA A 207 42.76 5.01 16.53
#